data_AF-A0A1N7MVC8-F1
#
_entry.id   AF-A0A1N7MVC8-F1
#
_cell.length_a   1.000
_cell.length_b   1.000
_cell.length_c   1.000
_cell.angle_alpha   90.00
_cell.angle_beta   90.00
_cell.angle_gamma   90.00
#
_symmetry.space_group_name_H-M   'P 1'
#
loop_
_entity.id
_entity.type
_entity.pdbx_description
1 polymer ?
#
loop_
_entity_poly.entity_id
_entity_poly.type
_entity_poly.pdbx_seq_one_letter_code
_entity_poly.pdbx_strand_id
1 'polypeptide(L)'
;MYLPFSSIAIHCFPSFWIGETTHFTVADKWGNLVSYTTTIEQLFGSGIMVPGYGIMLNNELTDFDAVSGGPNEVRPGKRPMSSMSPTIVLKDGQPVLTVGSPGGANIIASVSQTLLHVLEYDMDLKEAIEEPRIYTSQYPNIRWEEGIPPGVRTALEAKGHRFDPEPQDIGNVQAIRIDRKTGLYHGAADSTREGVAIGIGGKR
;
A
#
# COMPACT_ATOMS: atom_id res chain seq x y z
N MET A 1 -5.35 48.90 0.50
CA MET A 1 -3.90 48.81 0.74
C MET A 1 -3.52 47.36 0.46
N TYR A 2 -3.00 47.11 -0.74
CA TYR A 2 -2.61 45.78 -1.23
C TYR A 2 -1.35 45.32 -0.51
N LEU A 3 -1.37 44.15 0.12
CA LEU A 3 -0.15 43.44 0.52
C LEU A 3 0.23 42.50 -0.63
N PRO A 4 1.47 42.57 -1.16
CA PRO A 4 1.88 41.74 -2.28
C PRO A 4 2.11 40.31 -1.80
N PHE A 5 1.50 39.34 -2.47
CA PHE A 5 1.91 37.94 -2.40
C PHE A 5 3.33 37.82 -2.97
N SER A 6 4.33 37.88 -2.10
CA SER A 6 5.69 37.49 -2.45
C SER A 6 5.72 35.97 -2.61
N SER A 7 5.79 35.56 -3.87
CA SER A 7 6.28 34.29 -4.41
C SER A 7 6.84 33.30 -3.37
N ILE A 8 5.98 32.42 -2.85
CA ILE A 8 6.46 31.11 -2.42
C ILE A 8 6.76 30.34 -3.70
N ALA A 9 8.04 30.26 -4.03
CA ALA A 9 8.49 29.28 -5.01
C ALA A 9 8.17 27.90 -4.42
N ILE A 10 7.12 27.25 -4.94
CA ILE A 10 6.91 25.82 -4.75
C ILE A 10 8.10 25.16 -5.44
N HIS A 11 9.12 24.84 -4.65
CA HIS A 11 10.16 23.92 -5.10
C HIS A 11 9.47 22.57 -5.25
N CYS A 12 9.00 22.29 -6.46
CA CYS A 12 8.54 20.98 -6.85
C CYS A 12 9.78 20.08 -6.80
N PHE A 13 9.96 19.37 -5.68
CA PHE A 13 10.97 18.32 -5.61
C PHE A 13 10.68 17.32 -6.74
N PRO A 14 11.72 16.86 -7.45
CA PRO A 14 11.53 15.94 -8.57
C PRO A 14 10.82 14.67 -8.07
N SER A 15 9.82 14.23 -8.86
CA SER A 15 8.82 13.20 -8.61
C SER A 15 9.37 11.77 -8.49
N PHE A 16 10.41 11.57 -7.68
CA PHE A 16 11.10 10.30 -7.49
C PHE A 16 10.70 9.54 -6.23
N TRP A 17 9.79 10.08 -5.42
CA TRP A 17 9.32 9.42 -4.21
C TRP A 17 7.96 8.77 -4.49
N ILE A 18 7.93 7.44 -4.39
CA ILE A 18 6.66 6.70 -4.31
C ILE A 18 5.95 7.18 -3.05
N GLY A 19 4.71 7.65 -3.18
CA GLY A 19 3.88 8.12 -2.07
C GLY A 19 3.78 7.08 -0.96
N GLU A 20 3.65 7.55 0.28
CA GLU A 20 3.47 6.68 1.43
C GLU A 20 2.13 6.89 2.10
N THR A 21 1.58 5.76 2.47
CA THR A 21 0.20 5.59 2.92
C THR A 21 0.25 4.74 4.18
N THR A 22 -0.87 4.55 4.87
CA THR A 22 -0.98 3.49 5.87
C THR A 22 -2.19 2.60 5.60
N HIS A 23 -2.07 1.33 5.96
CA HIS A 23 -3.17 0.38 5.97
C HIS A 23 -3.32 -0.17 7.38
N PHE A 24 -4.56 -0.40 7.80
CA PHE A 24 -4.85 -1.15 9.01
C PHE A 24 -6.16 -1.93 8.86
N THR A 25 -6.33 -2.92 9.72
CA THR A 25 -7.49 -3.79 9.73
C THR A 25 -7.92 -4.09 11.16
N VAL A 26 -9.24 -4.24 11.36
CA VAL A 26 -9.85 -4.51 12.66
C VAL A 26 -10.93 -5.57 12.47
N ALA A 27 -11.02 -6.50 13.42
CA ALA A 27 -12.12 -7.43 13.54
C ALA A 27 -12.65 -7.41 14.98
N ASP A 28 -13.95 -7.62 15.15
CA ASP A 28 -14.56 -7.67 16.48
C ASP A 28 -15.34 -8.96 16.77
N LYS A 29 -15.80 -9.09 18.02
CA LYS A 29 -16.54 -10.27 18.51
C LYS A 29 -17.94 -10.42 17.92
N TRP A 30 -18.49 -9.38 17.29
CA TRP A 30 -19.81 -9.39 16.64
C TRP A 30 -19.70 -9.74 15.16
N GLY A 31 -18.49 -9.95 14.65
CA GLY A 31 -18.23 -10.32 13.26
C GLY A 31 -18.07 -9.12 12.33
N ASN A 32 -17.97 -7.89 12.87
CA ASN A 32 -17.63 -6.74 12.03
C ASN A 32 -16.16 -6.82 11.64
N LEU A 33 -15.88 -6.54 10.38
CA LEU A 33 -14.54 -6.45 9.82
C LEU A 33 -14.34 -5.11 9.12
N VAL A 34 -13.16 -4.53 9.32
CA VAL A 34 -12.71 -3.28 8.71
C VAL A 34 -11.37 -3.55 8.04
N SER A 35 -11.26 -3.20 6.75
CA SER A 35 -9.99 -3.09 6.03
C SER A 35 -9.91 -1.66 5.53
N TYR A 36 -8.93 -0.88 5.99
CA TYR A 36 -8.89 0.55 5.74
C TYR A 36 -7.50 1.03 5.37
N THR A 37 -7.37 1.52 4.13
CA THR A 37 -6.21 2.26 3.64
C THR A 37 -6.49 3.75 3.69
N THR A 38 -5.58 4.55 4.23
CA THR A 38 -5.71 6.00 4.36
C THR A 38 -4.39 6.71 4.10
N THR A 39 -4.43 7.87 3.46
CA THR A 39 -3.25 8.55 2.91
C THR A 39 -3.37 10.08 2.93
N ILE A 40 -2.23 10.74 2.77
CA ILE A 40 -2.10 12.17 2.39
C ILE A 40 -1.21 12.32 1.14
N GLU A 41 -1.15 11.25 0.34
CA GLU A 41 -0.26 10.99 -0.81
C GLU A 41 1.20 10.74 -0.40
N GLN A 42 2.07 11.74 -0.43
CA GLN A 42 3.48 11.61 -0.04
C GLN A 42 3.66 11.58 1.49
N LEU A 43 4.85 11.21 1.96
CA LEU A 43 5.22 11.49 3.35
C LEU A 43 5.05 12.99 3.62
N PHE A 44 4.30 13.33 4.66
CA PHE A 44 3.93 14.71 5.00
C PHE A 44 3.07 15.44 3.96
N GLY A 45 2.57 14.73 2.95
CA GLY A 45 1.74 15.27 1.88
C GLY A 45 2.41 16.43 1.15
N SER A 46 1.71 17.56 1.05
CA SER A 46 2.26 18.79 0.47
C SER A 46 3.40 19.44 1.28
N GLY A 47 3.67 18.96 2.50
CA GLY A 47 4.54 19.63 3.47
C GLY A 47 3.91 20.87 4.12
N ILE A 48 2.72 21.28 3.70
CA ILE A 48 2.00 22.42 4.27
C ILE A 48 1.23 21.96 5.52
N MET A 49 1.48 22.63 6.63
CA MET A 49 0.73 22.49 7.87
C MET A 49 -0.20 23.68 8.05
N VAL A 50 -1.46 23.44 8.43
CA VAL A 50 -2.43 24.50 8.72
C VAL A 50 -1.95 25.32 9.94
N PRO A 51 -1.66 26.63 9.78
CA PRO A 51 -1.06 27.45 10.84
C PRO A 51 -1.93 27.50 12.10
N GLY A 52 -1.36 27.13 13.25
CA GLY A 52 -2.05 27.12 14.55
C GLY A 52 -2.89 25.86 14.83
N TYR A 53 -2.99 24.92 13.89
CA TYR A 53 -3.82 23.71 14.04
C TYR A 53 -3.02 22.39 14.00
N GLY A 54 -1.81 22.38 13.45
CA GLY A 54 -0.98 21.17 13.42
C GLY A 54 -1.40 20.11 12.40
N ILE A 55 -2.30 20.43 11.47
CA ILE A 55 -2.85 19.50 10.48
C ILE A 55 -2.03 19.57 9.20
N MET A 56 -1.46 18.44 8.76
CA MET A 56 -0.78 18.33 7.46
C MET A 56 -1.79 18.22 6.32
N LEU A 57 -1.55 18.93 5.23
CA LEU A 57 -2.40 18.90 4.04
C LEU A 57 -1.84 17.93 3.00
N ASN A 58 -2.72 17.11 2.43
CA ASN A 58 -2.39 16.20 1.33
C ASN A 58 -1.92 16.96 0.08
N ASN A 59 -1.20 16.25 -0.78
CA ASN A 59 -0.95 16.66 -2.16
C ASN A 59 -1.67 15.73 -3.16
N GLU A 60 -2.77 15.10 -2.77
CA GLU A 60 -3.46 14.02 -3.51
C GLU A 60 -3.79 14.36 -4.97
N LEU A 61 -3.98 15.64 -5.29
CA LEU A 61 -4.29 16.06 -6.67
C LEU A 61 -3.11 15.83 -7.63
N THR A 62 -1.91 15.51 -7.14
CA THR A 62 -0.78 15.09 -7.98
C THR A 62 -0.96 13.69 -8.57
N ASP A 63 -1.91 12.90 -8.09
CA ASP A 63 -2.28 11.60 -8.68
C ASP A 63 -3.07 11.74 -10.00
N PHE A 64 -3.54 12.94 -10.34
CA PHE A 64 -4.07 13.19 -11.68
C PHE A 64 -2.96 13.19 -12.74
N ASP A 65 -3.34 12.89 -13.98
CA ASP A 65 -2.43 13.04 -15.12
C ASP A 65 -2.04 14.51 -15.28
N ALA A 66 -0.73 14.78 -15.27
CA ALA A 66 -0.20 16.13 -15.48
C ALA A 66 -0.55 16.69 -16.87
N VAL A 67 -0.71 15.80 -17.86
CA VAL A 67 -1.15 16.13 -19.23
C VAL A 67 -2.62 15.75 -19.38
N SER A 68 -3.46 16.74 -19.68
CA SER A 68 -4.91 16.57 -19.85
C SER A 68 -5.29 15.76 -21.10
N GLY A 69 -6.55 15.32 -21.16
CA GLY A 69 -7.11 14.55 -22.27
C GLY A 69 -7.31 13.06 -21.97
N GLY A 70 -6.72 12.56 -20.88
CA GLY A 70 -6.89 11.20 -20.39
C GLY A 70 -8.07 11.02 -19.43
N PRO A 71 -8.45 9.77 -19.12
CA PRO A 71 -9.51 9.45 -18.16
C PRO A 71 -9.18 9.93 -16.74
N ASN A 72 -7.90 10.15 -16.41
CA ASN A 72 -7.42 10.66 -15.14
C ASN A 72 -6.95 12.13 -15.23
N GLU A 73 -7.52 12.92 -16.15
CA GLU A 73 -7.26 14.36 -16.22
C GLU A 73 -7.92 15.13 -15.04
N VAL A 74 -7.35 16.30 -14.72
CA VAL A 74 -7.89 17.23 -13.70
C VAL A 74 -9.22 17.84 -14.15
N ARG A 75 -10.26 17.73 -13.30
CA ARG A 75 -11.56 18.41 -13.46
C ARG A 75 -12.11 18.90 -12.12
N PRO A 76 -12.84 20.03 -12.08
CA PRO A 76 -13.51 20.49 -10.86
C PRO A 76 -14.45 19.42 -10.30
N GLY A 77 -14.38 19.17 -8.99
CA GLY A 77 -15.22 18.17 -8.29
C GLY A 77 -14.87 16.70 -8.59
N LYS A 78 -13.88 16.44 -9.47
CA LYS A 78 -13.40 15.08 -9.74
C LYS A 78 -12.38 14.66 -8.68
N ARG A 79 -12.34 13.36 -8.40
CA ARG A 79 -11.33 12.73 -7.52
C ARG A 79 -10.22 12.11 -8.37
N PRO A 80 -8.94 12.22 -7.96
CA PRO A 80 -7.84 11.56 -8.65
C PRO A 80 -7.95 10.03 -8.56
N MET A 81 -7.36 9.34 -9.54
CA MET A 81 -7.25 7.89 -9.51
C MET A 81 -6.35 7.46 -8.35
N SER A 82 -6.79 6.46 -7.59
CA SER A 82 -6.03 5.91 -6.47
C SER A 82 -5.70 4.45 -6.74
N SER A 83 -4.56 4.00 -6.22
CA SER A 83 -4.13 2.60 -6.25
C SER A 83 -4.42 1.85 -4.95
N MET A 84 -5.05 2.50 -3.95
CA MET A 84 -5.43 1.85 -2.70
C MET A 84 -6.37 0.66 -2.93
N SER A 85 -6.03 -0.50 -2.36
CA SER A 85 -6.75 -1.77 -2.53
C SER A 85 -7.13 -2.44 -1.19
N PRO A 86 -7.86 -1.77 -0.28
CA PRO A 86 -8.37 -2.43 0.93
C PRO A 86 -9.32 -3.57 0.55
N THR A 87 -9.00 -4.79 0.97
CA THR A 87 -9.63 -6.00 0.45
C THR A 87 -10.13 -6.90 1.58
N ILE A 88 -11.34 -7.43 1.43
CA ILE A 88 -11.90 -8.49 2.27
C ILE A 88 -12.24 -9.68 1.38
N VAL A 89 -11.66 -10.83 1.68
CA VAL A 89 -11.92 -12.09 0.98
C VAL A 89 -13.03 -12.84 1.68
N LEU A 90 -13.99 -13.32 0.89
CA LEU A 90 -15.12 -14.11 1.34
C LEU A 90 -14.98 -15.56 0.85
N LYS A 91 -15.34 -16.52 1.70
CA LYS A 91 -15.55 -17.92 1.33
C LYS A 91 -16.98 -18.29 1.72
N ASP A 92 -17.77 -18.76 0.77
CA ASP A 92 -19.18 -19.13 0.99
C ASP A 92 -20.00 -17.99 1.65
N GLY A 93 -19.76 -16.74 1.21
CA GLY A 93 -20.41 -15.54 1.73
C GLY A 93 -19.92 -15.08 3.11
N GLN A 94 -18.91 -15.73 3.68
CA GLN A 94 -18.37 -15.42 5.00
C GLN A 94 -16.94 -14.87 4.90
N PRO A 95 -16.58 -13.77 5.58
CA PRO A 95 -15.22 -13.26 5.52
C PRO A 95 -14.20 -14.24 6.09
N VAL A 96 -13.04 -14.35 5.46
CA VAL A 96 -11.95 -15.25 5.88
C VAL A 96 -10.60 -14.55 5.96
N LEU A 97 -10.41 -13.42 5.27
CA LEU A 97 -9.14 -12.71 5.24
C LEU A 97 -9.37 -11.22 4.93
N THR A 98 -8.62 -10.33 5.58
CA THR A 98 -8.44 -8.95 5.13
C THR A 98 -7.02 -8.75 4.62
N VAL A 99 -6.82 -7.97 3.57
CA VAL A 99 -5.50 -7.59 3.08
C VAL A 99 -5.53 -6.14 2.62
N GLY A 100 -4.46 -5.41 2.89
CA GLY A 100 -4.19 -4.13 2.27
C GLY A 100 -2.79 -3.66 2.59
N SER A 101 -2.30 -2.70 1.80
CA SER A 101 -0.95 -2.18 1.87
C SER A 101 -0.94 -0.69 1.51
N PRO A 102 0.05 0.08 1.96
CA PRO A 102 0.46 1.34 1.35
C PRO A 102 1.47 1.14 0.19
N GLY A 103 1.92 2.24 -0.43
CA GLY A 103 3.01 2.26 -1.40
C GLY A 103 2.63 2.71 -2.82
N GLY A 104 1.66 3.62 -2.96
CA GLY A 104 1.22 4.15 -4.26
C GLY A 104 0.81 3.04 -5.24
N ALA A 105 1.34 3.09 -6.47
CA ALA A 105 1.04 2.09 -7.49
C ALA A 105 1.49 0.65 -7.12
N ASN A 106 2.40 0.48 -6.16
CA ASN A 106 2.83 -0.84 -5.69
C ASN A 106 1.77 -1.57 -4.85
N ILE A 107 0.73 -0.85 -4.38
CA ILE A 107 -0.31 -1.42 -3.51
C ILE A 107 -0.99 -2.61 -4.19
N ILE A 108 -1.31 -2.49 -5.48
CA ILE A 108 -1.97 -3.54 -6.24
C ILE A 108 -1.09 -4.80 -6.29
N ALA A 109 0.21 -4.64 -6.54
CA ALA A 109 1.15 -5.76 -6.59
C ALA A 109 1.35 -6.40 -5.22
N SER A 110 1.45 -5.60 -4.15
CA SER A 110 1.61 -6.11 -2.78
C SER A 110 0.40 -6.94 -2.36
N VAL A 111 -0.80 -6.39 -2.54
CA VAL A 111 -2.06 -7.09 -2.22
C VAL A 111 -2.22 -8.35 -3.06
N SER A 112 -1.94 -8.29 -4.36
CA SER A 112 -2.10 -9.44 -5.26
C SER A 112 -1.13 -10.57 -4.93
N GLN A 113 0.15 -10.26 -4.65
CA GLN A 113 1.15 -11.26 -4.27
C GLN A 113 0.82 -11.90 -2.92
N THR A 114 0.46 -11.12 -1.89
CA THR A 114 0.03 -11.71 -0.61
C THR A 114 -1.21 -12.60 -0.77
N LEU A 115 -2.19 -12.20 -1.59
CA LEU A 115 -3.34 -13.05 -1.87
C LEU A 115 -2.95 -14.33 -2.60
N LEU A 116 -2.03 -14.26 -3.57
CA LEU A 116 -1.50 -15.44 -4.25
C LEU A 116 -0.82 -16.39 -3.25
N HIS A 117 0.05 -15.87 -2.39
CA HIS A 117 0.77 -16.66 -1.39
C HIS A 117 -0.16 -17.34 -0.39
N VAL A 118 -1.19 -16.63 0.10
CA VAL A 118 -2.16 -17.21 1.04
C VAL A 118 -3.11 -18.19 0.36
N LEU A 119 -3.65 -17.86 -0.82
CA LEU A 119 -4.77 -18.60 -1.42
C LEU A 119 -4.34 -19.72 -2.37
N GLU A 120 -3.26 -19.51 -3.12
CA GLU A 120 -2.75 -20.49 -4.09
C GLU A 120 -1.65 -21.36 -3.48
N TYR A 121 -0.71 -20.74 -2.75
CA TYR A 121 0.44 -21.44 -2.16
C TYR A 121 0.19 -21.94 -0.72
N ASP A 122 -0.98 -21.67 -0.15
CA ASP A 122 -1.40 -22.10 1.20
C ASP A 122 -0.38 -21.75 2.31
N MET A 123 0.31 -20.62 2.15
CA MET A 123 1.32 -20.17 3.12
C MET A 123 0.68 -19.69 4.43
N ASP A 124 1.42 -19.74 5.54
CA ASP A 124 0.99 -19.05 6.75
C ASP A 124 0.83 -17.55 6.47
N LEU A 125 -0.09 -16.88 7.18
CA LEU A 125 -0.38 -15.47 6.93
C LEU A 125 0.86 -14.58 7.07
N LYS A 126 1.70 -14.82 8.10
CA LYS A 126 2.90 -14.01 8.28
C LYS A 126 3.94 -14.34 7.21
N GLU A 127 4.14 -15.61 6.90
CA GLU A 127 5.06 -16.02 5.82
C GLU A 127 4.65 -15.43 4.47
N ALA A 128 3.35 -15.45 4.14
CA ALA A 128 2.82 -14.90 2.90
C ALA A 128 3.02 -13.38 2.75
N ILE A 129 3.01 -12.65 3.88
CA ILE A 129 3.29 -11.21 3.94
C ILE A 129 4.78 -10.93 3.74
N GLU A 130 5.64 -11.77 4.32
CA GLU A 130 7.11 -11.59 4.28
C GLU A 130 7.77 -12.17 3.04
N GLU A 131 7.04 -12.95 2.23
CA GLU A 131 7.57 -13.50 0.99
C GLU A 131 7.97 -12.36 0.03
N PRO A 132 9.23 -12.31 -0.45
CA PRO A 132 9.76 -11.19 -1.21
C PRO A 132 8.92 -10.83 -2.43
N ARG A 133 8.50 -9.56 -2.51
CA ARG A 133 7.67 -9.05 -3.61
C ARG A 133 8.53 -8.49 -4.75
N ILE A 134 7.90 -8.48 -5.92
CA ILE A 134 8.36 -7.72 -7.10
C ILE A 134 7.28 -6.74 -7.57
N TYR A 135 7.69 -5.70 -8.26
CA TYR A 135 6.78 -4.74 -8.90
C TYR A 135 7.35 -4.22 -10.22
N THR A 136 6.48 -4.10 -11.21
CA THR A 136 6.77 -3.41 -12.47
C THR A 136 5.51 -2.70 -12.97
N SER A 137 5.63 -1.41 -13.31
CA SER A 137 4.60 -0.66 -14.05
C SER A 137 4.96 -0.48 -15.51
N GLN A 138 6.23 -0.66 -15.86
CA GLN A 138 6.72 -0.45 -17.20
C GLN A 138 7.90 -1.36 -17.50
N TYR A 139 7.80 -2.12 -18.58
CA TYR A 139 8.90 -2.92 -19.08
C TYR A 139 10.07 -2.01 -19.50
N PRO A 140 11.34 -2.38 -19.23
CA PRO A 140 11.79 -3.66 -18.66
C PRO A 140 12.00 -3.66 -17.14
N ASN A 141 11.74 -2.55 -16.44
CA ASN A 141 12.23 -2.33 -15.08
C ASN A 141 11.43 -3.10 -14.03
N ILE A 142 12.12 -3.65 -13.04
CA ILE A 142 11.56 -4.42 -11.92
C ILE A 142 12.15 -3.90 -10.61
N ARG A 143 11.28 -3.36 -9.76
CA ARG A 143 11.55 -3.16 -8.33
C ARG A 143 11.39 -4.49 -7.62
N TRP A 144 12.25 -4.78 -6.65
CA TRP A 144 12.27 -6.06 -5.96
C TRP A 144 12.69 -5.91 -4.50
N GLU A 145 12.17 -6.79 -3.65
CA GLU A 145 12.60 -6.91 -2.25
C GLU A 145 13.79 -7.86 -2.10
N GLU A 146 14.55 -7.71 -1.02
CA GLU A 146 15.61 -8.67 -0.68
C GLU A 146 15.03 -10.08 -0.51
N GLY A 147 15.78 -11.10 -0.96
CA GLY A 147 15.35 -12.50 -0.88
C GLY A 147 15.05 -13.14 -2.24
N ILE A 148 14.86 -12.35 -3.31
CA ILE A 148 14.78 -12.90 -4.67
C ILE A 148 16.14 -13.50 -5.08
N PRO A 149 16.22 -14.82 -5.40
CA PRO A 149 17.50 -15.47 -5.65
C PRO A 149 18.28 -14.85 -6.83
N PRO A 150 19.60 -14.61 -6.71
CA PRO A 150 20.39 -14.02 -7.79
C PRO A 150 20.28 -14.76 -9.13
N GLY A 151 20.22 -16.10 -9.10
CA GLY A 151 20.03 -16.91 -10.31
C GLY A 151 18.70 -16.67 -11.02
N VAL A 152 17.62 -16.39 -10.27
CA VAL A 152 16.31 -16.03 -10.83
C VAL A 152 16.40 -14.66 -11.49
N ARG A 153 17.05 -13.68 -10.84
CA ARG A 153 17.27 -12.35 -11.41
C ARG A 153 18.05 -12.41 -12.71
N THR A 154 19.21 -13.10 -12.74
CA THR A 154 20.00 -13.30 -13.97
C THR A 154 19.19 -13.97 -15.08
N ALA A 155 18.39 -14.98 -14.75
CA ALA A 155 17.57 -15.68 -15.75
C ALA A 155 16.48 -14.80 -16.36
N LEU A 156 15.88 -13.91 -15.57
CA LEU A 156 14.89 -12.94 -16.04
C LEU A 156 15.55 -11.79 -16.81
N GLU A 157 16.73 -11.32 -16.41
CA GLU A 157 17.51 -10.33 -17.15
C GLU A 157 17.92 -10.84 -18.53
N ALA A 158 18.28 -12.12 -18.64
CA ALA A 158 18.53 -12.78 -19.91
C ALA A 158 17.30 -12.83 -20.83
N LYS A 159 16.09 -12.66 -20.29
CA LYS A 159 14.81 -12.54 -21.03
C LYS A 159 14.44 -11.08 -21.34
N GLY A 160 15.29 -10.12 -20.98
CA GLY A 160 15.14 -8.70 -21.28
C GLY A 160 14.55 -7.86 -20.14
N HIS A 161 14.29 -8.43 -18.97
CA HIS A 161 13.94 -7.66 -17.78
C HIS A 161 15.17 -6.91 -17.22
N ARG A 162 14.94 -5.93 -16.34
CA ARG A 162 16.00 -5.20 -15.65
C ARG A 162 15.60 -5.00 -14.19
N PHE A 163 16.31 -5.64 -13.28
CA PHE A 163 16.12 -5.40 -11.86
C PHE A 163 16.76 -4.07 -11.46
N ASP A 164 16.13 -3.35 -10.54
CA ASP A 164 16.75 -2.19 -9.92
C ASP A 164 18.07 -2.60 -9.24
N PRO A 165 19.11 -1.74 -9.23
CA PRO A 165 20.45 -2.12 -8.76
C PRO A 165 20.47 -2.65 -7.32
N GLU A 166 19.63 -2.09 -6.46
CA GLU A 166 19.50 -2.44 -5.05
C GLU A 166 18.05 -2.83 -4.74
N PRO A 167 17.82 -3.80 -3.84
CA PRO A 167 16.49 -4.12 -3.38
C PRO A 167 15.90 -2.98 -2.55
N GLN A 168 14.58 -2.88 -2.53
CA GLN A 168 13.84 -1.90 -1.72
C GLN A 168 12.55 -2.53 -1.22
N ASP A 169 12.11 -2.14 -0.03
CA ASP A 169 10.83 -2.55 0.53
C ASP A 169 9.66 -2.14 -0.38
N ILE A 170 8.68 -3.04 -0.55
CA ILE A 170 7.54 -2.85 -1.45
C ILE A 170 6.23 -2.98 -0.66
N GLY A 171 5.76 -1.85 -0.14
CA GLY A 171 4.50 -1.81 0.61
C GLY A 171 4.71 -2.14 2.09
N ASN A 172 3.62 -2.42 2.79
CA ASN A 172 3.60 -2.72 4.22
C ASN A 172 2.23 -3.33 4.57
N VAL A 173 2.09 -4.64 4.37
CA VAL A 173 0.79 -5.33 4.42
C VAL A 173 0.31 -5.56 5.85
N GLN A 174 -0.93 -5.18 6.14
CA GLN A 174 -1.61 -5.55 7.39
C GLN A 174 -2.80 -6.44 7.08
N ALA A 175 -2.92 -7.56 7.81
CA ALA A 175 -3.92 -8.56 7.50
C ALA A 175 -4.46 -9.27 8.75
N ILE A 176 -5.72 -9.74 8.65
CA ILE A 176 -6.37 -10.60 9.63
C ILE A 176 -6.94 -11.80 8.88
N ARG A 177 -6.52 -13.01 9.26
CA ARG A 177 -7.12 -14.29 8.83
C ARG A 177 -8.06 -14.81 9.92
N ILE A 178 -9.24 -15.26 9.51
CA ILE A 178 -10.25 -15.82 10.42
C ILE A 178 -10.24 -17.34 10.27
N ASP A 179 -9.88 -18.05 11.34
CA ASP A 179 -10.10 -19.49 11.40
C ASP A 179 -11.55 -19.75 11.80
N ARG A 180 -12.37 -20.13 10.83
CA ARG A 180 -13.79 -20.41 11.03
C ARG A 180 -14.06 -21.70 11.80
N LYS A 181 -13.09 -22.61 11.92
CA LYS A 181 -13.24 -23.85 12.70
C LYS A 181 -13.09 -23.57 14.20
N THR A 182 -12.13 -22.74 14.57
CA THR A 182 -11.84 -22.41 15.98
C THR A 182 -12.50 -21.11 16.44
N GLY A 183 -12.88 -20.23 15.51
CA GLY A 183 -13.36 -18.87 15.79
C GLY A 183 -12.25 -17.88 16.14
N LEU A 184 -10.98 -18.25 15.92
CA LEU A 184 -9.82 -17.40 16.20
C LEU A 184 -9.53 -16.43 15.06
N TYR A 185 -8.98 -15.27 15.44
CA TYR A 185 -8.48 -14.25 14.54
C TYR A 185 -6.95 -14.22 14.62
N HIS A 186 -6.29 -14.37 13.48
CA HIS A 186 -4.84 -14.29 13.35
C HIS A 186 -4.50 -12.98 12.65
N GLY A 187 -4.04 -12.00 13.42
CA GLY A 187 -3.51 -10.74 12.88
C GLY A 187 -2.01 -10.87 12.57
N ALA A 188 -1.58 -10.30 11.47
CA ALA A 188 -0.17 -10.20 11.10
C ALA A 188 0.14 -8.81 10.56
N ALA A 189 1.32 -8.30 10.93
CA ALA A 189 1.83 -7.03 10.46
C ALA A 189 3.17 -7.23 9.74
N ASP A 190 3.33 -6.61 8.58
CA ASP A 190 4.53 -6.64 7.73
C ASP A 190 5.73 -5.98 8.43
N SER A 191 6.91 -6.62 8.32
CA SER A 191 8.15 -6.23 9.00
C SER A 191 8.84 -4.98 8.45
N THR A 192 8.44 -4.51 7.27
CA THR A 192 8.95 -3.27 6.63
C THR A 192 8.67 -2.01 7.45
N ARG A 193 7.82 -2.09 8.49
CA ARG A 193 7.59 -1.03 9.49
C ARG A 193 7.39 -1.62 10.87
N GLU A 194 7.32 -0.75 11.89
CA GLU A 194 7.07 -1.11 13.30
C GLU A 194 5.59 -1.44 13.60
N GLY A 195 4.93 -2.18 12.70
CA GLY A 195 3.53 -2.59 12.84
C GLY A 195 3.32 -3.66 13.92
N VAL A 196 2.14 -3.67 14.54
CA VAL A 196 1.81 -4.63 15.61
C VAL A 196 0.43 -5.23 15.40
N ALA A 197 0.30 -6.55 15.59
CA ALA A 197 -0.98 -7.24 15.69
C ALA A 197 -1.31 -7.53 17.16
N ILE A 198 -2.47 -7.08 17.64
CA ILE A 198 -2.91 -7.26 19.03
C ILE A 198 -4.23 -8.05 19.05
N GLY A 199 -4.19 -9.25 19.62
CA GLY A 199 -5.38 -10.04 19.89
C GLY A 199 -6.06 -9.63 21.19
N ILE A 200 -7.38 -9.51 21.19
CA ILE A 200 -8.16 -9.27 22.40
C ILE A 200 -8.68 -10.60 22.95
N GLY A 201 -8.05 -11.09 24.02
CA GLY A 201 -8.50 -12.24 24.79
C GLY A 201 -9.20 -11.81 26.09
N GLY A 202 -10.36 -12.41 26.38
CA GLY A 202 -11.08 -12.19 27.63
C GLY A 202 -12.20 -13.21 27.81
N LYS A 203 -12.42 -13.67 29.06
CA LYS A 203 -13.59 -14.49 29.39
C LYS A 203 -14.84 -13.71 29.01
N ARG A 204 -15.70 -14.31 28.18
CA ARG A 204 -17.06 -13.81 27.96
C ARG A 204 -17.84 -13.82 29.27
#